data_AF-A0A363D676-F1
#
_entry.id   AF-A0A363D676-F1
#
_cell.length_a   1.000
_cell.length_b   1.000
_cell.length_c   1.000
_cell.angle_alpha   90.00
_cell.angle_beta   90.00
_cell.angle_gamma   90.00
#
_symmetry.space_group_name_H-M   'P 1'
#
loop_
_entity.id
_entity.type
_entity.pdbx_description
1 polymer ?
#
loop_
_entity_poly.entity_id
_entity_poly.type
_entity_poly.pdbx_seq_one_letter_code
_entity_poly.pdbx_strand_id
1 'polypeptide(L)'
;MQIKHFLIYLIIGRIYKIKVNIGEKMKKIALILLCIYNFSYAVEYDEIEAEMLAVSCTSCHGINEETQSVAPVLAGMPKDSLYEILLNYKNGKKTGTMMKEHVKDYTDEQLEQIAYFFSNIEKD
;
A
#
# COMPACT_ATOMS: atom_id res chain seq x y z
N MET A 1 69.32 6.38 -11.88
CA MET A 1 68.24 7.33 -11.49
C MET A 1 66.82 6.89 -11.91
N GLN A 2 66.63 5.81 -12.67
CA GLN A 2 65.30 5.39 -13.19
C GLN A 2 64.40 4.58 -12.22
N ILE A 3 64.98 3.83 -11.27
CA ILE A 3 64.21 2.90 -10.42
C ILE A 3 63.29 3.65 -9.41
N LYS A 4 63.74 4.82 -8.93
CA LYS A 4 62.96 5.66 -7.99
C LYS A 4 61.69 6.22 -8.63
N HIS A 5 61.74 6.60 -9.91
CA HIS A 5 60.57 7.11 -10.64
C HIS A 5 59.51 6.02 -10.86
N PHE A 6 59.93 4.79 -11.18
CA PHE A 6 59.00 3.67 -11.38
C PHE A 6 58.24 3.27 -10.10
N LEU A 7 58.93 3.25 -8.95
CA LEU A 7 58.30 2.99 -7.64
C LEU A 7 57.30 4.07 -7.23
N ILE A 8 57.58 5.34 -7.54
CA ILE A 8 56.67 6.47 -7.28
C ILE A 8 55.38 6.32 -8.12
N TYR A 9 55.50 5.98 -9.41
CA TYR A 9 54.33 5.75 -10.28
C TYR A 9 53.47 4.56 -9.83
N LEU A 10 54.08 3.47 -9.34
CA LEU A 10 53.34 2.34 -8.78
C LEU A 10 52.58 2.71 -7.49
N ILE A 11 53.19 3.50 -6.60
CA ILE A 11 52.56 4.01 -5.39
C ILE A 11 51.38 4.93 -5.72
N ILE A 12 51.57 5.89 -6.64
CA ILE A 12 50.52 6.83 -7.05
C ILE A 12 49.36 6.08 -7.71
N GLY A 13 49.64 5.14 -8.62
CA GLY A 13 48.60 4.32 -9.27
C GLY A 13 47.79 3.47 -8.27
N ARG A 14 48.45 2.96 -7.22
CA ARG A 14 47.79 2.21 -6.15
C ARG A 14 46.90 3.10 -5.28
N ILE A 15 47.33 4.32 -4.94
CA ILE A 15 46.52 5.31 -4.21
C ILE A 15 45.31 5.75 -5.04
N TYR A 16 45.51 5.95 -6.36
CA TYR A 16 44.43 6.34 -7.27
C TYR A 16 43.34 5.25 -7.34
N LYS A 17 43.75 3.98 -7.46
CA LYS A 17 42.84 2.83 -7.49
C LYS A 17 42.05 2.65 -6.18
N ILE A 18 42.67 2.97 -5.04
CA ILE A 18 42.04 2.95 -3.71
C ILE A 18 40.96 4.05 -3.60
N LYS A 19 41.25 5.29 -4.03
CA LYS A 19 40.27 6.38 -4.04
C LYS A 19 39.05 6.07 -4.93
N VAL A 20 39.27 5.51 -6.12
CA VAL A 20 38.19 5.14 -7.05
C VAL A 20 37.28 4.05 -6.45
N ASN A 21 37.85 3.01 -5.84
CA ASN A 21 37.08 1.91 -5.26
C ASN A 21 36.27 2.34 -4.01
N ILE A 22 36.78 3.30 -3.24
CA ILE A 22 36.05 3.91 -2.12
C ILE A 22 34.86 4.74 -2.65
N GLY A 23 35.07 5.55 -3.69
CA GLY A 23 33.98 6.32 -4.32
C GLY A 23 32.87 5.44 -4.90
N GLU A 24 33.23 4.34 -5.56
CA GLU A 24 32.29 3.32 -6.06
C GLU A 24 31.49 2.66 -4.92
N LYS A 25 32.15 2.29 -3.81
CA LYS A 25 31.48 1.73 -2.64
C LYS A 25 30.54 2.74 -1.98
N MET A 26 30.94 4.00 -1.85
CA MET A 26 30.10 5.06 -1.27
C MET A 26 28.85 5.32 -2.12
N LYS A 27 28.96 5.28 -3.45
CA LYS A 27 27.79 5.39 -4.35
C LYS A 27 26.82 4.23 -4.18
N LYS A 28 27.32 2.99 -4.04
CA LYS A 28 26.49 1.81 -3.80
C LYS A 28 25.79 1.86 -2.44
N ILE A 29 26.49 2.33 -1.39
CA ILE A 29 25.90 2.53 -0.06
C ILE A 29 24.81 3.61 -0.09
N ALA A 30 25.05 4.74 -0.76
CA ALA A 30 24.05 5.80 -0.93
C ALA A 30 22.81 5.32 -1.70
N LEU A 31 22.99 4.47 -2.72
CA LEU A 31 21.88 3.88 -3.48
C LEU A 31 21.02 2.95 -2.61
N ILE A 32 21.66 2.14 -1.76
CA ILE A 32 20.95 1.23 -0.84
C ILE A 32 20.16 2.02 0.21
N LEU A 33 20.74 3.08 0.78
CA LEU A 33 20.05 3.93 1.77
C LEU A 33 18.83 4.65 1.18
N LEU A 34 18.86 5.03 -0.09
CA LEU A 34 17.72 5.64 -0.79
C LEU A 34 16.56 4.65 -0.97
N CYS A 35 16.84 3.37 -1.23
CA CYS A 35 15.81 2.34 -1.32
C CYS A 35 15.13 2.06 0.03
N ILE A 36 15.88 2.14 1.14
CA ILE A 36 15.34 1.91 2.49
C ILE A 36 14.44 3.08 2.94
N TYR A 37 14.66 4.30 2.43
CA TYR A 37 13.82 5.47 2.75
C TYR A 37 12.38 5.36 2.23
N ASN A 38 12.13 4.46 1.28
CA ASN A 38 10.79 4.19 0.74
C ASN A 38 10.13 2.96 1.39
N PHE A 39 10.73 2.38 2.43
CA PHE A 39 10.21 1.20 3.11
C PHE A 39 9.05 1.59 4.05
N SER A 40 7.91 1.85 3.41
CA SER A 40 6.52 1.78 3.88
C SER A 40 6.14 2.45 5.19
N TYR A 41 5.30 3.47 5.07
CA TYR A 41 4.24 3.70 6.05
C TYR A 41 3.27 2.51 5.97
N ALA A 42 3.15 1.74 7.05
CA ALA A 42 1.97 0.91 7.23
C ALA A 42 0.81 1.88 7.46
N VAL A 43 -0.19 1.87 6.58
CA VAL A 43 -1.42 2.63 6.79
C VAL A 43 -2.12 2.04 8.01
N GLU A 44 -2.27 2.86 9.05
CA GLU A 44 -2.94 2.47 10.30
C GLU A 44 -4.47 2.51 10.09
N TYR A 45 -5.20 1.65 10.79
CA TYR A 45 -6.66 1.68 10.78
C TYR A 45 -7.15 2.90 11.55
N ASP A 46 -7.89 3.78 10.89
CA ASP A 46 -8.59 4.90 11.51
C ASP A 46 -10.07 4.55 11.68
N GLU A 47 -10.47 4.36 12.94
CA GLU A 47 -11.85 3.98 13.30
C GLU A 47 -12.87 5.05 12.89
N ILE A 48 -12.53 6.33 13.05
CA ILE A 48 -13.43 7.45 12.73
C ILE A 48 -13.58 7.55 11.21
N GLU A 49 -12.49 7.43 10.46
CA GLU A 49 -12.53 7.42 9.00
C GLU A 49 -13.36 6.24 8.49
N ALA A 50 -13.09 5.03 8.99
CA ALA A 50 -13.79 3.82 8.57
C ALA A 50 -15.31 3.91 8.81
N GLU A 51 -15.73 4.42 9.97
CA GLU A 51 -17.13 4.70 10.27
C GLU A 51 -17.75 5.69 9.27
N MET A 52 -17.09 6.83 9.05
CA MET A 52 -17.58 7.86 8.12
C MET A 52 -17.74 7.34 6.69
N LEU A 53 -16.78 6.55 6.21
CA LEU A 53 -16.84 5.92 4.90
C LEU A 53 -18.02 4.95 4.82
N ALA A 54 -18.21 4.12 5.85
CA ALA A 54 -19.22 3.06 5.87
C ALA A 54 -20.66 3.55 6.02
N VAL A 55 -20.89 4.74 6.62
CA VAL A 55 -22.24 5.32 6.77
C VAL A 55 -22.99 5.37 5.44
N SER A 56 -22.31 5.75 4.36
CA SER A 56 -22.91 5.84 3.02
C SER A 56 -23.41 4.48 2.50
N CYS A 57 -22.74 3.39 2.86
CA CYS A 57 -23.07 2.04 2.43
C CYS A 57 -24.37 1.55 3.07
N THR A 58 -24.64 1.95 4.31
CA THR A 58 -25.83 1.52 5.06
C THR A 58 -27.15 1.98 4.44
N SER A 59 -27.12 3.06 3.64
CA SER A 59 -28.30 3.61 2.96
C SER A 59 -28.93 2.63 1.96
N CYS A 60 -28.13 1.72 1.40
CA CYS A 60 -28.60 0.70 0.45
C CYS A 60 -28.48 -0.72 0.98
N HIS A 61 -27.49 -1.00 1.84
CA HIS A 61 -27.17 -2.35 2.31
C HIS A 61 -27.75 -2.69 3.69
N GLY A 62 -28.24 -1.70 4.43
CA GLY A 62 -28.67 -1.88 5.81
C GLY A 62 -27.54 -2.31 6.75
N ILE A 63 -27.88 -2.44 8.03
CA ILE A 63 -26.97 -2.92 9.08
C ILE A 63 -27.40 -4.31 9.59
N ASN A 64 -28.66 -4.69 9.36
CA ASN A 64 -29.28 -5.92 9.86
C ASN A 64 -30.13 -6.55 8.75
N GLU A 65 -30.28 -7.89 8.75
CA GLU A 65 -31.12 -8.61 7.78
C GLU A 65 -32.62 -8.25 7.88
N GLU A 66 -33.06 -7.71 9.01
CA GLU A 66 -34.45 -7.25 9.21
C GLU A 66 -34.78 -5.93 8.52
N THR A 67 -33.76 -5.15 8.15
CA THR A 67 -33.98 -3.91 7.41
C THR A 67 -34.35 -4.26 5.96
N GLN A 68 -35.44 -3.67 5.43
CA GLN A 68 -35.81 -3.79 4.02
C GLN A 68 -34.76 -3.09 3.15
N SER A 69 -33.62 -3.76 3.01
CA SER A 69 -32.48 -3.32 2.24
C SER A 69 -32.71 -3.63 0.77
N VAL A 70 -32.35 -2.70 -0.11
CA VAL A 70 -32.40 -2.90 -1.57
C VAL A 70 -31.20 -3.70 -2.08
N ALA A 71 -30.21 -3.95 -1.23
CA ALA A 71 -29.00 -4.69 -1.52
C ALA A 71 -28.68 -5.76 -0.44
N PRO A 72 -27.75 -6.69 -0.68
CA PRO A 72 -27.36 -7.68 0.32
C PRO A 72 -26.72 -7.01 1.55
N VAL A 73 -26.98 -7.54 2.75
CA VAL A 73 -26.38 -7.05 3.99
C VAL A 73 -24.87 -7.27 4.00
N LEU A 74 -24.12 -6.27 4.50
CA LEU A 74 -22.65 -6.31 4.59
C LEU A 74 -22.13 -6.68 5.98
N ALA A 75 -22.94 -6.48 7.03
CA ALA A 75 -22.57 -6.78 8.41
C ALA A 75 -22.14 -8.25 8.58
N GLY A 76 -21.02 -8.46 9.27
CA GLY A 76 -20.43 -9.76 9.54
C GLY A 76 -19.75 -10.43 8.34
N MET A 77 -19.66 -9.76 7.18
CA MET A 77 -18.91 -10.30 6.04
C MET A 77 -17.41 -10.34 6.37
N PRO A 78 -16.69 -11.45 6.08
CA PRO A 78 -15.26 -11.49 6.29
C PRO A 78 -14.55 -10.36 5.54
N LYS A 79 -13.66 -9.64 6.24
CA LYS A 79 -12.92 -8.47 5.72
C LYS A 79 -12.38 -8.74 4.31
N ASP A 80 -11.59 -9.79 4.15
CA ASP A 80 -10.90 -10.08 2.88
C ASP A 80 -11.89 -10.35 1.74
N SER A 81 -13.00 -11.04 2.04
CA SER A 81 -14.05 -11.32 1.06
C SER A 81 -14.77 -10.05 0.62
N LEU A 82 -15.15 -9.19 1.57
CA LEU A 82 -15.80 -7.92 1.27
C LEU A 82 -14.86 -7.00 0.48
N TYR A 83 -13.62 -6.89 0.93
CA TYR A 83 -12.59 -6.10 0.25
C TYR A 83 -12.37 -6.55 -1.20
N GLU A 84 -12.26 -7.86 -1.45
CA GLU A 84 -12.13 -8.40 -2.80
C GLU A 84 -13.36 -8.08 -3.68
N ILE A 85 -14.57 -8.18 -3.12
CA ILE A 85 -15.80 -7.84 -3.83
C ILE A 85 -15.81 -6.35 -4.22
N LEU A 86 -15.42 -5.46 -3.31
CA LEU A 86 -15.34 -4.02 -3.54
C LEU A 86 -14.30 -3.69 -4.62
N LEU A 87 -13.10 -4.28 -4.55
CA LEU A 87 -12.08 -4.15 -5.59
C LEU A 87 -12.56 -4.67 -6.95
N ASN A 88 -13.32 -5.77 -6.96
CA ASN A 88 -13.87 -6.31 -8.20
C ASN A 88 -14.89 -5.36 -8.83
N TYR A 89 -15.70 -4.65 -8.03
CA TYR A 89 -16.57 -3.58 -8.54
C TYR A 89 -15.76 -2.38 -9.04
N LYS A 90 -14.77 -1.89 -8.27
CA LYS A 90 -13.92 -0.74 -8.63
C LYS A 90 -13.18 -0.98 -9.94
N ASN A 91 -12.61 -2.17 -10.10
CA ASN A 91 -11.86 -2.56 -11.30
C ASN A 91 -12.75 -3.05 -12.46
N GLY A 92 -14.07 -3.00 -12.31
CA GLY A 92 -15.02 -3.42 -13.34
C GLY A 92 -15.04 -4.93 -13.65
N LYS A 93 -14.41 -5.76 -12.81
CA LYS A 93 -14.48 -7.23 -12.90
C LYS A 93 -15.86 -7.76 -12.51
N LYS A 94 -16.55 -7.05 -11.62
CA LYS A 94 -17.94 -7.30 -11.25
C LYS A 94 -18.80 -6.15 -11.75
N THR A 95 -19.90 -6.48 -12.43
CA THR A 95 -20.87 -5.50 -12.90
C THR A 95 -22.01 -5.37 -11.90
N GLY A 96 -22.43 -4.15 -11.62
CA GLY A 96 -23.60 -3.85 -10.79
C GLY A 96 -24.26 -2.58 -11.31
N THR A 97 -25.57 -2.43 -11.04
CA THR A 97 -26.35 -1.28 -11.49
C THR A 97 -25.89 0.03 -10.88
N MET A 98 -25.47 0.02 -9.61
CA MET A 98 -25.01 1.22 -8.89
C MET A 98 -23.63 1.05 -8.24
N MET A 99 -23.31 -0.15 -7.73
CA MET A 99 -22.14 -0.34 -6.88
C MET A 99 -20.82 0.05 -7.57
N LYS A 100 -20.67 -0.24 -8.87
CA LYS A 100 -19.48 0.14 -9.64
C LYS A 100 -19.23 1.65 -9.60
N GLU A 101 -20.27 2.45 -9.85
CA GLU A 101 -20.17 3.91 -9.87
C GLU A 101 -19.97 4.48 -8.47
N HIS A 102 -20.44 3.78 -7.43
CA HIS A 102 -20.26 4.20 -6.05
C HIS A 102 -18.84 3.93 -5.53
N VAL A 103 -18.27 2.75 -5.83
CA VAL A 103 -16.97 2.37 -5.26
C VAL A 103 -15.75 2.97 -5.97
N LYS A 104 -15.93 3.48 -7.19
CA LYS A 104 -14.81 3.95 -8.03
C LYS A 104 -14.06 5.15 -7.43
N ASP A 105 -14.74 5.93 -6.58
CA ASP A 105 -14.22 7.17 -6.00
C ASP A 105 -13.43 6.92 -4.71
N TYR A 106 -13.47 5.70 -4.15
CA TYR A 106 -12.68 5.32 -2.98
C TYR A 106 -11.29 4.83 -3.37
N THR A 107 -10.29 5.09 -2.53
CA THR A 107 -8.97 4.46 -2.66
C THR A 107 -9.01 2.99 -2.22
N ASP A 108 -7.99 2.20 -2.55
CA ASP A 108 -7.95 0.78 -2.15
C ASP A 108 -7.89 0.66 -0.62
N GLU A 109 -7.18 1.59 0.03
CA GLU A 109 -7.08 1.68 1.49
C GLU A 109 -8.42 2.01 2.14
N GLN A 110 -9.19 2.93 1.55
CA GLN A 110 -10.54 3.26 2.02
C GLN A 110 -11.49 2.06 1.88
N LEU A 111 -11.40 1.31 0.78
CA LEU A 111 -12.17 0.08 0.61
C LEU A 111 -11.78 -0.99 1.63
N GLU A 112 -10.51 -1.06 2.01
CA GLU A 112 -10.04 -1.96 3.06
C GLU A 112 -10.58 -1.55 4.44
N GLN A 113 -10.60 -0.25 4.76
CA GLN A 113 -11.19 0.28 5.99
C GLN A 113 -12.70 -0.01 6.07
N ILE A 114 -13.44 0.22 4.98
CA ILE A 114 -14.87 -0.13 4.88
C ILE A 114 -15.08 -1.62 5.13
N ALA A 115 -14.28 -2.47 4.49
CA ALA A 115 -14.38 -3.92 4.65
C ALA A 115 -14.08 -4.35 6.09
N TYR A 116 -13.08 -3.73 6.73
CA TYR A 116 -12.76 -3.97 8.13
C TYR A 116 -13.92 -3.56 9.05
N PHE A 117 -14.50 -2.38 8.84
CA PHE A 117 -15.64 -1.91 9.62
C PHE A 117 -16.80 -2.91 9.62
N PHE A 118 -17.28 -3.32 8.45
CA PHE A 118 -18.39 -4.26 8.34
C PHE A 118 -18.09 -5.66 8.88
N SER A 119 -16.82 -6.09 8.85
CA SER A 119 -16.40 -7.38 9.41
C SER A 119 -16.47 -7.43 10.94
N ASN A 120 -16.45 -6.27 11.60
CA ASN A 120 -16.57 -6.17 13.06
C ASN A 120 -18.01 -5.95 13.54
N ILE A 121 -18.98 -5.84 12.64
CA ILE A 121 -20.41 -5.81 13.00
C ILE A 121 -20.87 -7.25 13.17
N GLU A 122 -21.44 -7.57 14.34
CA GLU A 122 -22.03 -8.87 14.60
C GLU A 122 -23.23 -9.14 13.68
N LYS A 123 -23.33 -10.37 13.21
CA LYS A 123 -24.44 -10.83 12.39
C LYS A 123 -25.52 -11.42 13.33
N ASP A 124 -26.53 -10.63 13.64
CA ASP A 124 -27.73 -11.08 14.37
C ASP A 124 -28.57 -12.08 13.56
#